data_AF-A0AB33IWH5-F1
#
_entry.id   AF-A0AB33IWH5-F1
#
_cell.length_a   1.000
_cell.length_b   1.000
_cell.length_c   1.000
_cell.angle_alpha   90.00
_cell.angle_beta   90.00
_cell.angle_gamma   90.00
#
_symmetry.space_group_name_H-M   'P 1'
#
loop_
_entity.id
_entity.type
_entity.pdbx_description
1 polymer ?
#
loop_
_entity_poly.entity_id
_entity_poly.type
_entity_poly.pdbx_seq_one_letter_code
_entity_poly.pdbx_strand_id
1 'polypeptide(L)'
;MNTTIRNKIISIIIGIFAYIVIANIFHILLGGKNDIALGILYIYSDILYATGFTITFLFYGYNKMYKILHATLSIIFLLIYLYYWLIVTELPYERFLYIGLGLLIYLGETGYLKHCGHH
;
A
#
# COMPACT_ATOMS: atom_id res chain seq x y z
N MET A 1 22.58 14.67 -0.61
CA MET A 1 21.34 14.01 -0.11
C MET A 1 21.75 12.66 0.47
N ASN A 2 21.42 12.38 1.73
CA ASN A 2 21.84 11.15 2.43
C ASN A 2 21.31 9.92 1.66
N THR A 3 22.18 8.97 1.33
CA THR A 3 21.87 7.83 0.44
C THR A 3 20.67 7.01 0.93
N THR A 4 20.49 6.93 2.24
CA THR A 4 19.35 6.30 2.91
C THR A 4 18.01 7.00 2.66
N ILE A 5 17.98 8.33 2.61
CA ILE A 5 16.76 9.11 2.31
C ILE A 5 16.37 8.94 0.83
N ARG A 6 17.38 8.96 -0.06
CA ARG A 6 17.15 8.74 -1.50
C ARG A 6 16.56 7.36 -1.77
N ASN A 7 17.15 6.31 -1.20
CA ASN A 7 16.67 4.94 -1.39
C ASN A 7 15.25 4.76 -0.85
N LYS A 8 14.92 5.42 0.27
CA LYS A 8 13.56 5.43 0.82
C LYS A 8 12.54 6.05 -0.13
N ILE A 9 12.83 7.22 -0.68
CA ILE A 9 11.93 7.91 -1.62
C ILE A 9 11.72 7.07 -2.89
N ILE A 10 12.82 6.52 -3.44
CA ILE A 10 12.75 5.63 -4.61
C ILE A 10 11.87 4.41 -4.32
N SER A 11 12.06 3.80 -3.15
CA SER A 11 11.29 2.66 -2.70
C SER A 11 9.79 2.99 -2.63
N ILE A 12 9.42 4.11 -1.99
CA ILE A 12 8.03 4.55 -1.88
C ILE A 12 7.40 4.74 -3.26
N ILE A 13 8.13 5.38 -4.19
CA ILE A 13 7.66 5.61 -5.56
C ILE A 13 7.42 4.28 -6.28
N ILE A 14 8.36 3.33 -6.17
CA ILE A 14 8.27 2.01 -6.81
C ILE A 14 7.09 1.22 -6.21
N GLY A 15 6.93 1.22 -4.90
CA GLY A 15 5.84 0.51 -4.22
C GLY A 15 4.46 1.04 -4.61
N ILE A 16 4.29 2.37 -4.67
CA ILE A 16 3.04 2.99 -5.12
C ILE A 16 2.78 2.70 -6.59
N PHE A 17 3.81 2.83 -7.44
CA PHE A 17 3.68 2.56 -8.87
C PHE A 17 3.30 1.10 -9.14
N ALA A 18 3.97 0.15 -8.48
CA ALA A 18 3.65 -1.26 -8.58
C ALA A 18 2.21 -1.55 -8.15
N TYR A 19 1.76 -0.93 -7.06
CA TYR A 19 0.39 -1.09 -6.57
C TYR A 19 -0.62 -0.59 -7.60
N ILE A 20 -0.49 0.66 -8.08
CA ILE A 20 -1.43 1.26 -9.03
C ILE A 20 -1.49 0.46 -10.33
N VAL A 21 -0.32 0.06 -10.88
CA VAL A 21 -0.27 -0.69 -12.14
C VAL A 21 -0.97 -2.04 -12.00
N ILE A 22 -0.70 -2.80 -10.93
CA ILE A 22 -1.30 -4.12 -10.73
C ILE A 22 -2.79 -4.00 -10.38
N ALA A 23 -3.16 -3.02 -9.56
CA ALA A 23 -4.55 -2.70 -9.22
C ALA A 23 -5.37 -2.36 -10.47
N ASN A 24 -4.79 -1.59 -11.40
CA ASN A 24 -5.43 -1.25 -12.67
C ASN A 24 -5.55 -2.46 -13.60
N ILE A 25 -4.55 -3.35 -13.63
CA ILE A 25 -4.63 -4.62 -14.35
C ILE A 25 -5.78 -5.49 -13.80
N PHE A 26 -5.91 -5.60 -12.48
CA PHE A 26 -7.03 -6.31 -11.85
C PHE A 26 -8.37 -5.68 -12.19
N HIS A 27 -8.45 -4.35 -12.17
CA HIS A 27 -9.66 -3.62 -12.52
C HIS A 27 -10.09 -3.91 -13.97
N ILE A 28 -9.17 -3.89 -14.94
CA ILE A 28 -9.46 -4.17 -16.35
C ILE A 28 -9.83 -5.65 -16.57
N LEU A 29 -9.17 -6.58 -15.89
CA LEU A 29 -9.39 -8.02 -16.07
C LEU A 29 -10.66 -8.54 -15.40
N LEU A 30 -11.02 -7.98 -14.24
CA LEU A 30 -12.07 -8.52 -13.37
C LEU A 30 -13.29 -7.60 -13.31
N GLY A 31 -13.07 -6.29 -13.27
CA GLY A 31 -14.10 -5.26 -13.14
C GLY A 31 -14.77 -4.87 -14.45
N GLY A 32 -15.00 -5.82 -15.36
CA GLY A 32 -15.46 -5.65 -16.76
C GLY A 32 -16.82 -4.97 -17.00
N LYS A 33 -17.28 -4.09 -16.10
CA LYS A 33 -18.47 -3.26 -16.23
C LYS A 33 -18.12 -1.80 -15.90
N ASN A 34 -18.47 -0.89 -16.80
CA ASN A 34 -18.42 0.56 -16.61
C ASN A 34 -19.45 1.02 -15.57
N ASP A 35 -19.30 0.60 -14.32
CA ASP A 35 -20.09 1.11 -13.20
C ASP A 35 -19.31 2.22 -12.49
N ILE A 36 -19.92 3.40 -12.46
CA ILE A 36 -19.33 4.60 -11.86
C ILE A 36 -19.13 4.38 -10.35
N ALA A 37 -20.01 3.63 -9.68
CA ALA A 37 -19.91 3.36 -8.25
C ALA A 37 -18.68 2.48 -7.93
N LEU A 38 -18.45 1.44 -8.74
CA LEU A 38 -17.26 0.60 -8.63
C LEU A 38 -15.99 1.41 -8.91
N GLY A 39 -16.00 2.25 -9.96
CA GLY A 39 -14.87 3.15 -10.26
C GLY A 39 -14.48 4.06 -9.09
N ILE A 40 -15.47 4.66 -8.41
CA ILE A 40 -15.23 5.49 -7.22
C ILE A 40 -14.63 4.67 -6.07
N LEU A 41 -15.11 3.43 -5.87
CA LEU A 41 -14.61 2.53 -4.83
C LEU A 41 -13.11 2.21 -5.03
N TYR A 42 -12.70 1.90 -6.26
CA TYR A 42 -11.29 1.61 -6.58
C TYR A 42 -10.41 2.85 -6.42
N ILE A 43 -10.86 4.01 -6.91
CA ILE A 43 -10.12 5.28 -6.74
C ILE A 43 -9.89 5.58 -5.25
N TYR A 44 -10.91 5.40 -4.42
CA TYR A 44 -10.78 5.63 -2.99
C TYR A 44 -9.83 4.63 -2.34
N SER A 45 -9.88 3.35 -2.71
CA SER A 45 -8.92 2.34 -2.24
C SER A 45 -7.48 2.71 -2.63
N ASP A 46 -7.27 3.16 -3.86
CA ASP A 46 -5.94 3.50 -4.37
C ASP A 46 -5.35 4.72 -3.66
N ILE A 47 -6.19 5.73 -3.42
CA ILE A 47 -5.80 6.90 -2.62
C ILE A 47 -5.51 6.48 -1.18
N LEU A 48 -6.37 5.68 -0.56
CA LEU A 48 -6.22 5.20 0.81
C LEU A 48 -4.91 4.42 0.98
N TYR A 49 -4.63 3.51 0.05
CA TYR A 49 -3.39 2.74 0.04
C TYR A 49 -2.18 3.66 -0.18
N ALA A 50 -2.17 4.49 -1.23
CA ALA A 50 -1.02 5.33 -1.56
C ALA A 50 -0.68 6.33 -0.44
N THR A 51 -1.70 6.97 0.14
CA THR A 51 -1.51 7.93 1.24
C THR A 51 -1.04 7.24 2.52
N GLY A 52 -1.69 6.16 2.94
CA GLY A 52 -1.31 5.39 4.12
C GLY A 52 0.09 4.79 4.00
N PHE A 53 0.41 4.23 2.83
CA PHE A 53 1.72 3.70 2.51
C PHE A 53 2.80 4.77 2.56
N THR A 54 2.59 5.92 1.91
CA THR A 54 3.55 7.05 1.92
C THR A 54 3.83 7.51 3.34
N ILE A 55 2.78 7.78 4.12
CA ILE A 55 2.92 8.26 5.52
C ILE A 55 3.70 7.24 6.34
N THR A 56 3.30 5.97 6.27
CA THR A 56 3.91 4.88 7.05
C THR A 56 5.40 4.71 6.74
N PHE A 57 5.77 4.69 5.46
CA PHE A 57 7.15 4.48 5.04
C PHE A 57 8.03 5.72 5.15
N LEU A 58 7.46 6.93 5.18
CA LEU A 58 8.20 8.15 5.49
C LEU A 58 8.87 8.07 6.88
N PHE A 59 8.12 7.56 7.87
CA PHE A 59 8.58 7.33 9.24
C PHE A 59 9.44 6.07 9.41
N TYR A 60 9.68 5.28 8.36
CA TYR A 60 10.60 4.14 8.43
C TYR A 60 12.03 4.63 8.74
N GLY A 61 12.62 4.15 9.82
CA GLY A 61 13.96 4.58 10.24
C GLY A 61 14.51 3.85 11.46
N TYR A 62 15.77 4.16 11.79
CA TYR A 62 16.51 3.46 12.84
C TYR A 62 16.22 3.93 14.27
N ASN A 63 15.88 5.20 14.43
CA ASN A 63 15.62 5.77 15.75
C ASN A 63 14.44 5.04 16.42
N LYS A 64 14.53 4.83 17.74
CA LYS A 64 13.50 4.16 18.54
C LYS A 64 12.12 4.79 18.35
N MET A 65 12.04 6.12 18.33
CA MET A 65 10.78 6.84 18.09
C MET A 65 10.22 6.60 16.68
N TYR A 66 11.08 6.61 15.65
CA TYR A 66 10.65 6.35 14.27
C TYR A 66 10.18 4.90 14.06
N LYS A 67 10.82 3.92 14.71
CA LYS A 67 10.36 2.52 14.70
C LYS A 67 8.98 2.35 15.32
N ILE A 68 8.73 2.99 16.47
CA ILE A 68 7.43 2.94 17.14
C ILE A 68 6.36 3.59 16.26
N LEU A 69 6.63 4.80 15.74
CA LEU A 69 5.71 5.51 14.85
C LEU A 69 5.38 4.70 13.60
N HIS A 70 6.39 4.17 12.92
CA HIS A 70 6.20 3.30 11.77
C HIS A 70 5.31 2.10 12.12
N ALA A 71 5.63 1.35 13.19
CA ALA A 71 4.84 0.19 13.58
C ALA A 71 3.38 0.55 13.91
N THR A 72 3.14 1.64 14.65
CA THR A 72 1.78 2.08 14.98
C THR A 72 1.00 2.51 13.75
N LEU A 73 1.62 3.29 12.85
CA LEU A 73 0.99 3.76 11.62
C LEU A 73 0.70 2.58 10.68
N SER A 74 1.65 1.66 10.52
CA SER A 74 1.45 0.44 9.75
C SER A 74 0.24 -0.36 10.22
N ILE A 75 0.12 -0.58 11.52
CA ILE A 75 -1.01 -1.34 12.09
C ILE A 75 -2.32 -0.61 11.81
N ILE A 76 -2.39 0.70 12.10
CA ILE A 76 -3.61 1.49 11.91
C ILE A 76 -4.02 1.50 10.43
N PHE A 77 -3.10 1.80 9.51
CA PHE A 77 -3.41 1.88 8.09
C PHE A 77 -3.76 0.52 7.48
N LEU A 78 -3.06 -0.55 7.86
CA LEU A 78 -3.41 -1.90 7.39
C LEU A 78 -4.79 -2.32 7.90
N LEU A 79 -5.14 -2.01 9.14
CA LEU A 79 -6.47 -2.28 9.67
C LEU A 79 -7.56 -1.49 8.94
N ILE A 80 -7.34 -0.21 8.67
CA ILE A 80 -8.28 0.62 7.90
C ILE A 80 -8.43 0.08 6.47
N TYR A 81 -7.33 -0.29 5.81
CA TYR A 81 -7.34 -0.85 4.46
C TYR A 81 -8.07 -2.19 4.40
N LEU A 82 -7.79 -3.09 5.34
CA LEU A 82 -8.49 -4.38 5.45
C LEU A 82 -9.98 -4.18 5.73
N TYR A 83 -10.32 -3.31 6.68
CA TYR A 83 -11.71 -3.00 7.00
C TYR A 83 -12.47 -2.48 5.78
N TYR A 84 -11.86 -1.56 5.02
CA TYR A 84 -12.45 -1.02 3.80
C TYR A 84 -12.75 -2.09 2.76
N TRP A 85 -11.85 -3.05 2.53
CA TRP A 85 -12.11 -4.13 1.58
C TRP A 85 -13.07 -5.21 2.11
N LEU A 86 -13.13 -5.41 3.42
CA LEU A 86 -14.02 -6.42 4.03
C LEU A 86 -15.48 -5.98 4.06
N ILE A 87 -15.78 -4.68 4.18
CA ILE A 87 -17.15 -4.16 4.16
C ILE A 87 -17.78 -4.22 2.75
N VAL A 88 -16.95 -4.29 1.71
CA VAL A 88 -17.40 -4.47 0.33
C VAL A 88 -17.85 -5.92 0.14
N THR A 89 -19.18 -6.12 0.10
CA THR A 89 -19.80 -7.44 -0.08
C THR A 89 -20.08 -7.81 -1.53
N GLU A 90 -20.14 -6.81 -2.41
CA GLU A 90 -20.52 -6.98 -3.83
C GLU A 90 -19.42 -7.64 -4.67
N LEU A 91 -18.17 -7.62 -4.18
CA LEU A 91 -16.97 -8.10 -4.88
C LEU A 91 -16.25 -9.20 -4.08
N PRO A 92 -16.83 -10.40 -3.94
CA PRO A 92 -16.36 -11.40 -3.00
C PRO A 92 -14.96 -11.93 -3.31
N TYR A 93 -14.57 -12.03 -4.58
CA TYR A 93 -13.26 -12.54 -5.00
C TYR A 93 -12.21 -11.42 -5.16
N GLU A 94 -12.60 -10.31 -5.78
CA GLU A 94 -11.68 -9.22 -6.07
C GLU A 94 -11.12 -8.58 -4.80
N ARG A 95 -11.95 -8.43 -3.75
CA ARG A 95 -11.50 -7.88 -2.47
C ARG A 95 -10.28 -8.61 -1.89
N PHE A 96 -10.21 -9.94 -2.04
CA PHE A 96 -9.06 -10.71 -1.55
C PHE A 96 -7.81 -10.50 -2.41
N LEU A 97 -7.97 -10.22 -3.70
CA LEU A 97 -6.85 -9.86 -4.58
C LEU A 97 -6.28 -8.49 -4.23
N TYR A 98 -7.13 -7.50 -3.96
CA TYR A 98 -6.67 -6.17 -3.51
C TYR A 98 -6.03 -6.22 -2.13
N ILE A 99 -6.66 -6.92 -1.16
CA ILE A 99 -6.06 -7.18 0.16
C ILE A 99 -4.69 -7.86 0.00
N GLY A 100 -4.62 -8.93 -0.80
CA GLY A 100 -3.38 -9.66 -1.05
C GLY A 100 -2.30 -8.78 -1.69
N LEU A 101 -2.67 -7.96 -2.68
CA LEU A 101 -1.77 -7.03 -3.35
C LEU A 101 -1.19 -5.99 -2.39
N GLY A 102 -2.05 -5.34 -1.61
CA GLY A 102 -1.63 -4.34 -0.63
C GLY A 102 -0.68 -4.93 0.42
N LEU A 103 -0.97 -6.13 0.92
CA LEU A 103 -0.08 -6.83 1.86
C LEU A 103 1.24 -7.25 1.21
N LEU A 104 1.21 -7.76 -0.02
CA LEU A 104 2.41 -8.21 -0.73
C LEU A 104 3.37 -7.05 -0.97
N ILE A 105 2.87 -5.91 -1.43
CA ILE A 105 3.69 -4.72 -1.67
C ILE A 105 4.22 -4.16 -0.35
N TYR A 106 3.38 -4.10 0.69
CA TYR A 106 3.82 -3.69 2.03
C TYR A 106 4.97 -4.57 2.57
N LEU A 107 4.87 -5.90 2.44
CA LEU A 107 5.90 -6.83 2.87
C LEU A 107 7.18 -6.70 2.02
N GLY A 108 7.02 -6.57 0.70
CA GLY A 108 8.12 -6.36 -0.24
C GLY A 108 8.91 -5.09 0.08
N GLU A 109 8.20 -3.99 0.33
CA GLU A 109 8.77 -2.70 0.69
C GLU A 109 9.52 -2.76 2.03
N THR A 110 8.89 -3.37 3.04
CA THR A 110 9.51 -3.58 4.36
C THR A 110 10.78 -4.41 4.24
N GLY A 111 10.75 -5.47 3.41
CA GLY A 111 11.92 -6.31 3.12
C GLY A 111 13.03 -5.55 2.41
N TYR A 112 12.69 -4.77 1.38
CA TYR A 112 13.64 -3.94 0.63
C TYR A 112 14.32 -2.91 1.53
N LEU A 113 13.54 -2.15 2.30
CA LEU A 113 14.09 -1.12 3.19
C LEU A 113 14.89 -1.71 4.35
N LYS A 114 14.58 -2.93 4.80
CA LYS A 114 15.40 -3.67 5.76
C LYS A 114 16.74 -4.10 5.14
N HIS A 115 16.74 -4.50 3.88
CA HIS A 115 17.96 -4.88 3.15
C HIS A 115 18.84 -3.65 2.83
N CYS A 116 18.25 -2.59 2.28
CA CYS A 116 18.96 -1.35 1.96
C CYS A 116 19.37 -0.53 3.17
N GLY A 117 18.73 -0.74 4.33
CA GLY A 117 19.12 -0.13 5.58
C GLY A 117 20.37 -0.77 6.21
N HIS A 118 20.81 -1.95 5.78
CA HIS A 118 21.94 -2.66 6.35
C HIS A 118 23.28 -2.05 5.90
N HIS A 119 23.65 -0.88 6.41
CA HIS A 119 25.00 -0.31 6.55
C HIS A 119 24.95 0.97 7.39
#